data_AF-G4YJ16-F1
#
_entry.id   AF-G4YJ16-F1
#
_cell.length_a   1.000
_cell.length_b   1.000
_cell.length_c   1.000
_cell.angle_alpha   90.00
_cell.angle_beta   90.00
_cell.angle_gamma   90.00
#
_symmetry.space_group_name_H-M   'P 1'
#
loop_
_entity.id
_entity.type
_entity.pdbx_description
1 polymer ?
#
loop_
_entity_poly.entity_id
_entity_poly.type
_entity_poly.pdbx_seq_one_letter_code
_entity_poly.pdbx_strand_id
1 'polypeptide(L)'
;MEQRKYFRFTEGAERPDPPGTTDTVKHPDGADVVDFLDAVFATKNLSDSILRGLRPSTLKVYANEKAEVPLRRSDKLAASGKSEDDPIIVQLPRVWYELRDADAGASFANTVASSVRLTENDSVETLLKAVYGANGGTLAHTAPNQLVAYESLTCFAKNQPLDMASAIGSCGRLENAPVVVIVPKRGKRQSEGGNIEEAAKRQKMGVNKKNLAFVKPYQSTAARLKDTDEVTQVVEAVATVQQSPEEQIPFIVLESSSGMGKTQMAFNLMARDDIDVFYIVCDVVDVNVQYVYTAFRTRSIVFGQCVSKDTEDKKKMKSGDVSEIEATGELQTYALICALLTGSETMAETATRGEVEETLIAWKKRAPGKQCAIFLDEFPREEPSRIIQFRFMRNVFRSFRLPVILSSTNGTARNLINYGQQSRGRDDKTLWCVVLTKFPRFQDPFLDLLRPDLRLIIEHSRPLFARKA
;
A
#
# COMPACT_ATOMS: atom_id res chain seq x y z
N MET A 1 4.52 31.82 52.12
CA MET A 1 4.81 30.59 52.89
C MET A 1 4.44 29.41 51.99
N GLU A 2 5.30 28.42 51.79
CA GLU A 2 4.96 27.24 50.98
C GLU A 2 4.36 26.16 51.88
N GLN A 3 3.21 25.60 51.49
CA GLN A 3 2.58 24.49 52.16
C GLN A 3 2.82 23.20 51.37
N ARG A 4 2.97 22.07 52.06
CA ARG A 4 2.96 20.75 51.41
C ARG A 4 1.53 20.30 51.18
N LYS A 5 1.25 19.84 49.97
CA LYS A 5 -0.03 19.24 49.60
C LYS A 5 0.16 17.77 49.24
N TYR A 6 -0.66 16.92 49.82
CA TYR A 6 -0.78 15.50 49.48
C TYR A 6 -1.80 15.33 48.36
N PHE A 7 -1.46 14.55 47.35
CA PHE A 7 -2.34 14.27 46.23
C PHE A 7 -2.17 12.86 45.70
N ARG A 8 -3.18 12.38 44.97
CA ARG A 8 -3.18 11.04 44.38
C ARG A 8 -3.76 11.09 42.98
N PHE A 9 -3.21 10.27 42.09
CA PHE A 9 -3.79 10.06 40.76
C PHE A 9 -4.89 8.98 40.79
N THR A 10 -5.97 9.26 40.07
CA THR A 10 -7.01 8.28 39.75
C THR A 10 -7.22 8.24 38.24
N GLU A 11 -7.65 7.11 37.70
CA GLU A 11 -7.86 6.94 36.26
C GLU A 11 -9.34 6.76 35.92
N GLY A 12 -9.78 7.36 34.80
CA GLY A 12 -11.14 7.16 34.30
C GLY A 12 -12.21 7.96 35.03
N ALA A 13 -13.44 7.92 34.52
CA ALA A 13 -14.52 8.83 34.91
C ALA A 13 -15.23 8.43 36.22
N GLU A 14 -15.32 7.13 36.53
CA GLU A 14 -15.87 6.61 37.78
C GLU A 14 -14.73 5.94 38.54
N ARG A 15 -14.17 6.66 39.51
CA ARG A 15 -12.99 6.31 40.34
C ARG A 15 -13.04 4.86 40.84
N PRO A 16 -12.40 3.88 40.17
CA PRO A 16 -12.38 2.52 40.67
C PRO A 16 -11.06 2.31 41.45
N ASP A 17 -11.16 1.82 42.68
CA ASP A 17 -10.01 1.38 43.50
C ASP A 17 -9.21 0.25 42.81
N PRO A 18 -7.86 0.14 43.01
CA PRO A 18 -7.12 0.33 44.26
C PRO A 18 -6.17 1.56 44.28
N PRO A 19 -5.61 1.91 45.46
CA PRO A 19 -5.02 3.22 45.73
C PRO A 19 -3.71 3.44 44.98
N GLY A 20 -3.66 4.51 44.18
CA GLY A 20 -2.40 5.09 43.76
C GLY A 20 -1.58 5.57 44.97
N THR A 21 -0.26 5.56 44.86
CA THR A 21 0.63 6.10 45.89
C THR A 21 0.32 7.58 46.13
N THR A 22 0.25 8.02 47.38
CA THR A 22 0.06 9.43 47.70
C THR A 22 1.39 10.17 47.50
N ASP A 23 1.40 11.17 46.62
CA ASP A 23 2.54 12.01 46.32
C ASP A 23 2.42 13.37 47.03
N THR A 24 3.53 14.10 47.10
CA THR A 24 3.56 15.44 47.70
C THR A 24 4.16 16.48 46.78
N VAL A 25 3.58 17.68 46.82
CA VAL A 25 4.10 18.85 46.10
C VAL A 25 4.13 20.06 47.03
N LYS A 26 5.11 20.94 46.81
CA LYS A 26 5.14 22.25 47.46
C LYS A 26 4.24 23.20 46.68
N HIS A 27 3.31 23.83 47.39
CA HIS A 27 2.31 24.72 46.81
C HIS A 27 2.29 26.04 47.60
N PRO A 28 2.34 27.20 46.94
CA PRO A 28 2.30 28.48 47.64
C PRO A 28 0.98 28.67 48.39
N ASP A 29 1.02 29.25 49.59
CA ASP A 29 -0.20 29.53 50.35
C ASP A 29 -1.10 30.53 49.60
N GLY A 30 -2.40 30.21 49.50
CA GLY A 30 -3.37 30.99 48.73
C GLY A 30 -3.29 30.84 47.20
N ALA A 31 -2.48 29.93 46.67
CA ALA A 31 -2.45 29.60 45.25
C ALA A 31 -3.68 28.76 44.82
N ASP A 32 -4.01 28.78 43.54
CA ASP A 32 -5.19 28.10 42.99
C ASP A 32 -4.86 26.71 42.41
N VAL A 33 -5.85 26.09 41.76
CA VAL A 33 -5.71 24.77 41.13
C VAL A 33 -4.75 24.79 39.94
N VAL A 34 -4.60 25.91 39.22
CA VAL A 34 -3.64 26.02 38.11
C VAL A 34 -2.23 25.94 38.65
N ASP A 35 -1.92 26.76 39.65
CA ASP A 35 -0.60 26.78 40.30
C ASP A 35 -0.22 25.41 40.87
N PHE A 36 -1.22 24.68 41.41
CA PHE A 36 -1.03 23.32 41.90
C PHE A 36 -0.70 22.35 40.79
N LEU A 37 -1.44 22.36 39.68
CA LEU A 37 -1.18 21.48 38.54
C LEU A 37 0.18 21.78 37.91
N ASP A 38 0.57 23.05 37.79
CA ASP A 38 1.88 23.43 37.28
C ASP A 38 3.01 22.89 38.18
N ALA A 39 2.84 22.93 39.50
CA ALA A 39 3.79 22.34 40.44
C ALA A 39 3.85 20.80 40.33
N VAL A 40 2.71 20.14 40.11
CA VAL A 40 2.63 18.69 39.87
C VAL A 40 3.34 18.31 38.57
N PHE A 41 3.15 19.06 37.48
CA PHE A 41 3.83 18.84 36.19
C PHE A 41 5.32 19.19 36.22
N ALA A 42 5.75 20.12 37.09
CA ALA A 42 7.16 20.42 37.31
C ALA A 42 7.91 19.31 38.08
N THR A 43 7.18 18.36 38.67
CA THR A 43 7.77 17.23 39.39
C THR A 43 8.28 16.20 38.39
N LYS A 44 9.59 16.21 38.15
CA LYS A 44 10.29 15.45 37.09
C LYS A 44 9.97 13.95 37.05
N ASN A 45 9.81 13.30 38.20
CA ASN A 45 9.48 11.87 38.27
C ASN A 45 8.06 11.56 37.75
N LEU A 46 7.13 12.50 37.91
CA LEU A 46 5.73 12.36 37.50
C LEU A 46 5.52 12.80 36.05
N SER A 47 6.27 13.81 35.59
CA SER A 47 6.22 14.31 34.20
C SER A 47 6.64 13.25 33.19
N ASP A 48 7.67 12.46 33.51
CA ASP A 48 8.28 11.52 32.57
C ASP A 48 7.56 10.16 32.55
N SER A 49 6.74 9.87 33.57
CA SER A 49 6.03 8.60 33.74
C SER A 49 4.52 8.73 33.50
N ILE A 50 3.80 9.31 34.45
CA ILE A 50 2.32 9.32 34.52
C ILE A 50 1.73 10.45 33.65
N LEU A 51 2.37 11.62 33.64
CA LEU A 51 1.84 12.82 32.98
C LEU A 51 2.33 12.99 31.54
N ARG A 52 3.08 12.01 31.02
CA ARG A 52 3.70 12.09 29.69
C ARG A 52 2.63 12.29 28.61
N GLY A 53 2.72 13.41 27.89
CA GLY A 53 1.80 13.75 26.80
C GLY A 53 0.45 14.34 27.26
N LEU A 54 0.25 14.55 28.56
CA LEU A 54 -0.92 15.24 29.10
C LEU A 54 -0.66 16.74 29.25
N ARG A 55 -1.74 17.51 29.31
CA ARG A 55 -1.69 18.95 29.64
C ARG A 55 -2.34 19.17 31.00
N PRO A 56 -1.91 20.17 31.78
CA PRO A 56 -2.60 20.55 33.03
C PRO A 56 -4.10 20.75 32.81
N SER A 57 -4.46 21.30 31.64
CA SER A 57 -5.83 21.61 31.29
C SER A 57 -6.76 20.41 31.10
N THR A 58 -6.22 19.20 30.89
CA THR A 58 -7.00 17.97 30.68
C THR A 58 -7.29 17.21 31.97
N LEU A 59 -6.70 17.63 33.10
CA LEU A 59 -6.88 16.97 34.39
C LEU A 59 -8.06 17.58 35.15
N LYS A 60 -8.81 16.73 35.84
CA LYS A 60 -9.84 17.15 36.79
C LYS A 60 -9.30 17.01 38.20
N VAL A 61 -9.48 18.04 39.02
CA VAL A 61 -8.98 18.09 40.40
C VAL A 61 -10.16 18.11 41.34
N TYR A 62 -10.14 17.25 42.35
CA TYR A 62 -11.18 17.19 43.38
C TYR A 62 -10.56 17.43 44.74
N ALA A 63 -11.34 18.05 45.63
CA ALA A 63 -10.89 18.39 46.97
C ALA A 63 -10.42 17.15 47.76
N ASN A 64 -11.09 16.01 47.57
CA ASN A 64 -10.77 14.71 48.15
C ASN A 64 -11.57 13.57 47.48
N GLU A 65 -11.45 12.34 47.99
CA GLU A 65 -12.12 11.14 47.48
C GLU A 65 -13.66 11.23 47.51
N LYS A 66 -14.23 11.97 48.45
CA LYS A 66 -15.69 12.10 48.63
C LYS A 66 -16.30 13.21 47.78
N ALA A 67 -15.50 14.11 47.23
CA ALA A 67 -15.99 15.22 46.44
C ALA A 67 -16.52 14.72 45.08
N GLU A 68 -17.80 14.96 44.77
CA GLU A 68 -18.42 14.53 43.50
C GLU A 68 -18.13 15.49 42.33
N VAL A 69 -17.89 16.77 42.63
CA VAL A 69 -17.71 17.83 41.63
C VAL A 69 -16.26 18.27 41.58
N PRO A 70 -15.66 18.42 40.38
CA PRO A 70 -14.30 18.90 40.25
C PRO A 70 -14.21 20.38 40.62
N LEU A 71 -13.11 20.76 41.25
CA LEU A 71 -12.76 22.14 41.54
C LEU A 71 -12.55 22.91 40.24
N ARG A 72 -12.95 24.18 40.25
CA ARG A 72 -12.65 25.11 39.17
C ARG A 72 -11.19 25.51 39.25
N ARG A 73 -10.63 25.92 38.11
CA ARG A 73 -9.22 26.30 38.02
C ARG A 73 -8.83 27.46 38.95
N SER A 74 -9.76 28.38 39.19
CA SER A 74 -9.56 29.53 40.08
C SER A 74 -9.78 29.21 41.56
N ASP A 75 -10.21 28.00 41.91
CA ASP A 75 -10.54 27.66 43.29
C ASP A 75 -9.26 27.53 44.13
N LYS A 76 -9.33 28.01 45.37
CA LYS A 76 -8.19 27.96 46.30
C LYS A 76 -8.13 26.62 47.00
N LEU A 77 -6.93 26.05 47.10
CA LEU A 77 -6.69 24.73 47.70
C LEU A 77 -6.36 24.80 49.21
N ALA A 78 -6.67 25.90 49.89
CA ALA A 78 -6.24 26.14 51.27
C ALA A 78 -6.69 25.04 52.25
N ALA A 79 -7.88 24.45 52.06
CA ALA A 79 -8.43 23.41 52.93
C ALA A 79 -8.07 21.97 52.54
N SER A 80 -7.75 21.70 51.27
CA SER A 80 -7.58 20.34 50.72
C SER A 80 -6.15 19.82 50.80
N GLY A 81 -5.96 18.50 50.83
CA GLY A 81 -4.65 17.86 50.68
C GLY A 81 -3.67 18.14 51.83
N LYS A 82 -4.15 18.34 53.06
CA LYS A 82 -3.29 18.66 54.22
C LYS A 82 -2.65 17.44 54.87
N SER A 83 -3.23 16.26 54.64
CA SER A 83 -2.76 14.97 55.17
C SER A 83 -2.83 13.89 54.12
N GLU A 84 -2.08 12.82 54.34
CA GLU A 84 -2.09 11.64 53.48
C GLU A 84 -3.44 10.92 53.45
N ASP A 85 -4.21 11.02 54.56
CA ASP A 85 -5.57 10.47 54.70
C ASP A 85 -6.68 11.29 54.01
N ASP A 86 -6.38 12.52 53.57
CA ASP A 86 -7.33 13.39 52.85
C ASP A 86 -6.61 14.09 51.68
N PRO A 87 -6.12 13.31 50.69
CA PRO A 87 -5.33 13.83 49.60
C PRO A 87 -6.21 14.50 48.54
N ILE A 88 -5.66 15.47 47.82
CA ILE A 88 -6.27 16.02 46.60
C ILE A 88 -6.30 14.92 45.53
N ILE A 89 -7.44 14.74 44.87
CA ILE A 89 -7.57 13.73 43.82
C ILE A 89 -7.38 14.38 42.45
N VAL A 90 -6.38 13.90 41.71
CA VAL A 90 -6.10 14.31 40.34
C VAL A 90 -6.53 13.19 39.40
N GLN A 91 -7.63 13.41 38.68
CA GLN A 91 -8.22 12.44 37.78
C GLN A 91 -7.61 12.58 36.37
N LEU A 92 -6.99 11.50 35.92
CA LEU A 92 -6.40 11.37 34.59
C LEU A 92 -7.48 10.99 33.56
N PRO A 93 -7.50 11.64 32.38
CA PRO A 93 -8.43 11.31 31.32
C PRO A 93 -8.19 9.87 30.83
N ARG A 94 -9.27 9.12 30.64
CA ARG A 94 -9.22 7.74 30.14
C ARG A 94 -10.52 7.40 29.42
N VAL A 95 -10.39 6.88 28.21
CA VAL A 95 -11.48 6.34 27.40
C VAL A 95 -11.14 4.90 27.06
N TRP A 96 -11.99 3.99 27.48
CA TRP A 96 -11.93 2.57 27.16
C TRP A 96 -12.52 2.27 25.79
N TYR A 97 -11.86 1.40 25.05
CA TYR A 97 -12.29 0.93 23.74
C TYR A 97 -12.01 -0.57 23.59
N GLU A 98 -12.79 -1.22 22.76
CA GLU A 98 -12.58 -2.60 22.34
C GLU A 98 -12.54 -2.66 20.82
N LEU A 99 -11.52 -3.35 20.28
CA LEU A 99 -11.43 -3.61 18.85
C LEU A 99 -12.28 -4.82 18.49
N ARG A 100 -13.12 -4.70 17.46
CA ARG A 100 -13.96 -5.80 16.97
C ARG A 100 -13.90 -5.93 15.45
N ASP A 101 -14.09 -7.15 14.97
CA ASP A 101 -14.18 -7.44 13.54
C ASP A 101 -15.57 -7.10 12.98
N ALA A 102 -15.60 -6.55 11.77
CA ALA A 102 -16.81 -6.10 11.08
C ALA A 102 -17.85 -7.20 10.79
N ASP A 103 -17.45 -8.47 10.71
CA ASP A 103 -18.31 -9.58 10.25
C ASP A 103 -19.31 -10.11 11.28
N ALA A 104 -18.87 -10.21 12.53
CA ALA A 104 -19.60 -10.91 13.60
C ALA A 104 -19.74 -10.06 14.86
N GLY A 105 -19.11 -8.87 14.88
CA GLY A 105 -18.92 -8.12 16.12
C GLY A 105 -18.18 -8.96 17.16
N ALA A 106 -17.30 -9.88 16.75
CA ALA A 106 -16.44 -10.63 17.67
C ALA A 106 -15.21 -9.79 18.02
N SER A 107 -14.64 -9.99 19.21
CA SER A 107 -13.40 -9.33 19.62
C SER A 107 -12.30 -9.57 18.58
N PHE A 108 -11.58 -8.51 18.22
CA PHE A 108 -10.53 -8.57 17.21
C PHE A 108 -9.39 -9.47 17.72
N ALA A 109 -8.85 -10.33 16.84
CA ALA A 109 -7.95 -11.41 17.25
C ALA A 109 -6.75 -10.88 18.05
N ASN A 110 -6.49 -11.52 19.21
CA ASN A 110 -5.43 -11.15 20.16
C ASN A 110 -5.55 -9.73 20.73
N THR A 111 -6.77 -9.19 20.83
CA THR A 111 -7.04 -7.91 21.50
C THR A 111 -8.00 -8.09 22.66
N VAL A 112 -7.85 -7.24 23.67
CA VAL A 112 -8.75 -7.08 24.82
C VAL A 112 -9.15 -5.61 24.92
N ALA A 113 -10.15 -5.30 25.75
CA ALA A 113 -10.49 -3.92 26.06
C ALA A 113 -9.23 -3.18 26.55
N SER A 114 -8.99 -2.01 25.97
CA SER A 114 -7.82 -1.18 26.23
C SER A 114 -8.26 0.27 26.36
N SER A 115 -7.35 1.17 26.68
CA SER A 115 -7.70 2.56 26.95
C SER A 115 -6.72 3.56 26.38
N VAL A 116 -7.23 4.72 25.98
CA VAL A 116 -6.45 5.88 25.55
C VAL A 116 -6.67 7.07 26.49
N ARG A 117 -5.70 7.99 26.54
CA ARG A 117 -5.76 9.19 27.39
C ARG A 117 -6.45 10.34 26.66
N LEU A 118 -7.79 10.32 26.65
CA LEU A 118 -8.62 11.35 26.04
C LEU A 118 -9.72 11.82 26.99
N THR A 119 -10.17 13.06 26.80
CA THR A 119 -11.24 13.71 27.55
C THR A 119 -12.58 13.54 26.84
N GLU A 120 -13.68 13.76 27.55
CA GLU A 120 -15.03 13.76 26.96
C GLU A 120 -15.24 14.80 25.85
N ASN A 121 -14.39 15.83 25.80
CA ASN A 121 -14.49 16.92 24.82
C ASN A 121 -13.66 16.65 23.55
N ASP A 122 -12.78 15.64 23.56
CA ASP A 122 -12.03 15.27 22.37
C ASP A 122 -12.97 14.67 21.32
N SER A 123 -12.62 14.81 20.04
CA SER A 123 -13.44 14.31 18.95
C SER A 123 -13.31 12.79 18.77
N VAL A 124 -14.33 12.17 18.18
CA VAL A 124 -14.28 10.76 17.78
C VAL A 124 -13.14 10.49 16.79
N GLU A 125 -12.82 11.44 15.89
CA GLU A 125 -11.63 11.33 15.04
C GLU A 125 -10.32 11.22 15.85
N THR A 126 -10.20 12.02 16.92
CA THR A 126 -9.03 11.99 17.81
C THR A 126 -8.95 10.66 18.56
N LEU A 127 -10.09 10.12 18.97
CA LEU A 127 -10.20 8.77 19.54
C LEU A 127 -9.64 7.71 18.58
N LEU A 128 -10.08 7.69 17.33
CA LEU A 128 -9.65 6.68 16.36
C LEU A 128 -8.15 6.78 16.02
N LYS A 129 -7.60 8.00 15.94
CA LYS A 129 -6.15 8.21 15.78
C LYS A 129 -5.36 7.70 16.99
N ALA A 130 -5.83 7.96 18.21
CA ALA A 130 -5.20 7.48 19.43
C ALA A 130 -5.27 5.95 19.55
N VAL A 131 -6.42 5.35 19.24
CA VAL A 131 -6.62 3.89 19.18
C VAL A 131 -5.70 3.26 18.15
N TYR A 132 -5.57 3.87 16.96
CA TYR A 132 -4.63 3.41 15.94
C TYR A 132 -3.18 3.45 16.42
N GLY A 133 -2.74 4.58 16.98
CA GLY A 133 -1.38 4.74 17.50
C GLY A 133 -1.05 3.73 18.61
N ALA A 134 -1.99 3.48 19.52
CA ALA A 134 -1.84 2.51 20.60
C ALA A 134 -1.75 1.05 20.10
N ASN A 135 -2.34 0.75 18.94
CA ASN A 135 -2.40 -0.60 18.36
C ASN A 135 -1.63 -0.71 17.04
N GLY A 136 -0.66 0.16 16.76
CA GLY A 136 -0.01 0.24 15.45
C GLY A 136 0.61 -1.08 14.96
N GLY A 137 1.12 -1.92 15.87
CA GLY A 137 1.60 -3.26 15.53
C GLY A 137 0.51 -4.26 15.14
N THR A 138 -0.68 -4.14 15.73
CA THR A 138 -1.85 -5.00 15.48
C THR A 138 -2.68 -4.51 14.29
N LEU A 139 -2.67 -3.20 14.03
CA LEU A 139 -3.44 -2.52 12.98
C LEU A 139 -2.59 -2.11 11.77
N ALA A 140 -1.38 -2.68 11.59
CA ALA A 140 -0.37 -2.31 10.59
C ALA A 140 -0.82 -2.27 9.10
N HIS A 141 -2.05 -2.68 8.80
CA HIS A 141 -2.65 -2.72 7.46
C HIS A 141 -3.98 -1.95 7.34
N THR A 142 -4.33 -1.17 8.36
CA THR A 142 -5.56 -0.35 8.42
C THR A 142 -5.13 1.10 8.57
N ALA A 143 -5.80 2.05 7.93
CA ALA A 143 -5.56 3.47 8.19
C ALA A 143 -6.52 3.98 9.30
N PRO A 144 -6.15 5.01 10.09
CA PRO A 144 -7.00 5.55 11.15
C PRO A 144 -8.41 5.93 10.68
N ASN A 145 -8.52 6.43 9.44
CA ASN A 145 -9.78 6.83 8.80
C ASN A 145 -10.65 5.66 8.32
N GLN A 146 -10.15 4.43 8.39
CA GLN A 146 -10.91 3.23 8.07
C GLN A 146 -11.59 2.65 9.31
N LEU A 147 -11.16 3.00 10.52
CA LEU A 147 -11.82 2.57 11.74
C LEU A 147 -13.15 3.29 11.90
N VAL A 148 -14.15 2.61 12.48
CA VAL A 148 -15.46 3.19 12.78
C VAL A 148 -15.80 2.96 14.24
N ALA A 149 -16.15 4.02 14.97
CA ALA A 149 -16.51 3.93 16.38
C ALA A 149 -18.03 3.89 16.56
N TYR A 150 -18.46 3.08 17.53
CA TYR A 150 -19.83 2.97 18.00
C TYR A 150 -19.83 3.08 19.53
N GLU A 151 -20.85 3.72 20.09
CA GLU A 151 -20.99 3.86 21.54
C GLU A 151 -21.06 2.50 22.26
N SER A 152 -21.75 1.52 21.65
CA SER A 152 -21.94 0.19 22.23
C SER A 152 -22.15 -0.87 21.14
N LEU A 153 -22.12 -2.15 21.54
CA LEU A 153 -22.48 -3.26 20.66
C LEU A 153 -23.91 -3.16 20.12
N THR A 154 -24.82 -2.61 20.91
CA THR A 154 -26.20 -2.34 20.51
C THR A 154 -26.27 -1.31 19.39
N CYS A 155 -25.46 -0.25 19.46
CA CYS A 155 -25.39 0.78 18.40
C CYS A 155 -24.72 0.22 17.14
N PHE A 156 -23.70 -0.64 17.30
CA PHE A 156 -23.11 -1.39 16.19
C PHE A 156 -24.13 -2.29 15.49
N ALA A 157 -24.91 -3.07 16.24
CA ALA A 157 -25.96 -3.93 15.67
C ALA A 157 -27.06 -3.16 14.93
N LYS A 158 -27.31 -1.90 15.32
CA LYS A 158 -28.25 -0.97 14.66
C LYS A 158 -27.60 -0.15 13.54
N ASN A 159 -26.30 -0.32 13.28
CA ASN A 159 -25.51 0.44 12.32
C ASN A 159 -25.60 1.97 12.54
N GLN A 160 -25.45 2.39 13.79
CA GLN A 160 -25.48 3.81 14.21
C GLN A 160 -24.09 4.24 14.68
N PRO A 161 -23.18 4.61 13.75
CA PRO A 161 -21.83 5.02 14.10
C PRO A 161 -21.83 6.39 14.79
N LEU A 162 -20.82 6.61 15.62
CA LEU A 162 -20.53 7.93 16.17
C LEU A 162 -20.01 8.86 15.06
N ASP A 163 -20.47 10.10 15.07
CA ASP A 163 -20.01 11.11 14.12
C ASP A 163 -18.56 11.54 14.42
N MET A 164 -17.72 11.61 13.39
CA MET A 164 -16.28 11.86 13.52
C MET A 164 -15.96 13.22 14.15
N ALA A 165 -16.80 14.23 13.88
CA ALA A 165 -16.66 15.58 14.40
C ALA A 165 -17.30 15.76 15.78
N SER A 166 -18.11 14.79 16.23
CA SER A 166 -18.75 14.85 17.55
C SER A 166 -17.75 14.61 18.69
N ALA A 167 -18.06 15.18 19.86
CA ALA A 167 -17.31 14.92 21.08
C ALA A 167 -17.58 13.49 21.59
N ILE A 168 -16.56 12.86 22.20
CA ILE A 168 -16.67 11.50 22.76
C ILE A 168 -17.77 11.41 23.83
N GLY A 169 -17.97 12.47 24.62
CA GLY A 169 -19.06 12.60 25.58
C GLY A 169 -19.01 11.58 26.70
N SER A 170 -20.04 10.73 26.80
CA SER A 170 -20.16 9.67 27.82
C SER A 170 -19.58 8.33 27.40
N CYS A 171 -19.10 8.19 26.16
CA CYS A 171 -18.68 6.91 25.60
C CYS A 171 -17.36 6.41 26.24
N GLY A 172 -17.28 5.10 26.55
CA GLY A 172 -16.02 4.47 27.00
C GLY A 172 -15.55 4.88 28.40
N ARG A 173 -16.43 5.36 29.27
CA ARG A 173 -16.06 5.76 30.64
C ARG A 173 -15.65 4.60 31.55
N LEU A 174 -16.16 3.41 31.26
CA LEU A 174 -15.97 2.19 32.04
C LEU A 174 -15.37 1.08 31.19
N GLU A 175 -14.57 0.22 31.83
CA GLU A 175 -13.96 -0.94 31.17
C GLU A 175 -15.01 -1.95 30.68
N ASN A 176 -16.11 -2.12 31.42
CA ASN A 176 -17.23 -2.97 31.05
C ASN A 176 -18.24 -2.31 30.07
N ALA A 177 -18.04 -1.04 29.74
CA ALA A 177 -18.80 -0.30 28.74
C ALA A 177 -17.85 0.48 27.79
N PRO A 178 -16.96 -0.22 27.05
CA PRO A 178 -15.99 0.41 26.18
C PRO A 178 -16.62 0.90 24.87
N VAL A 179 -16.01 1.90 24.24
CA VAL A 179 -16.33 2.27 22.85
C VAL A 179 -15.99 1.11 21.94
N VAL A 180 -16.95 0.69 21.10
CA VAL A 180 -16.72 -0.38 20.13
C VAL A 180 -16.08 0.22 18.89
N VAL A 181 -14.81 -0.14 18.63
CA VAL A 181 -14.08 0.30 17.44
C VAL A 181 -14.03 -0.86 16.45
N ILE A 182 -14.73 -0.71 15.34
CA ILE A 182 -14.76 -1.71 14.29
C ILE A 182 -13.53 -1.55 13.42
N VAL A 183 -12.75 -2.62 13.36
CA VAL A 183 -11.68 -2.80 12.39
C VAL A 183 -12.34 -3.39 11.14
N PRO A 184 -12.31 -2.67 10.00
CA PRO A 184 -12.88 -3.18 8.76
C PRO A 184 -12.19 -4.48 8.40
N LYS A 185 -12.98 -5.43 7.91
CA LYS A 185 -12.44 -6.68 7.41
C LYS A 185 -11.36 -6.40 6.37
N ARG A 186 -10.27 -7.17 6.41
CA ARG A 186 -9.52 -7.50 5.20
C ARG A 186 -10.56 -7.82 4.14
N GLY A 187 -10.57 -7.11 3.02
CA GLY A 187 -11.45 -7.43 1.90
C GLY A 187 -11.16 -8.83 1.36
N LYS A 188 -11.70 -9.88 1.98
CA LYS A 188 -12.40 -10.92 1.24
C LYS A 188 -13.69 -10.25 0.79
N ARG A 189 -13.69 -9.67 -0.41
CA ARG A 189 -14.93 -9.31 -1.08
C ARG A 189 -15.79 -10.56 -1.15
N GLN A 190 -17.00 -10.47 -0.62
CA GLN A 190 -18.07 -11.36 -1.02
C GLN A 190 -18.17 -11.33 -2.54
N SER A 191 -18.32 -12.54 -3.07
CA SER A 191 -18.68 -12.85 -4.43
C SER A 191 -19.98 -12.13 -4.82
N GLU A 192 -19.85 -10.94 -5.41
CA GLU A 192 -20.52 -10.73 -6.68
C GLU A 192 -19.54 -11.21 -7.75
N GLY A 193 -19.92 -12.31 -8.40
CA GLY A 193 -19.07 -12.99 -9.38
C GLY A 193 -18.75 -12.06 -10.54
N GLY A 194 -17.45 -11.83 -10.75
CA GLY A 194 -16.91 -11.26 -11.97
C GLY A 194 -16.15 -9.95 -11.76
N ASN A 195 -14.86 -10.04 -11.42
CA ASN A 195 -13.77 -9.43 -12.23
C ASN A 195 -12.40 -9.36 -11.52
N ILE A 196 -12.29 -9.38 -10.18
CA ILE A 196 -10.96 -9.27 -9.53
C ILE A 196 -10.27 -10.62 -9.40
N GLU A 197 -11.03 -11.69 -9.14
CA GLU A 197 -10.51 -13.06 -9.27
C GLU A 197 -10.15 -13.38 -10.72
N GLU A 198 -10.68 -12.63 -11.67
CA GLU A 198 -10.42 -12.83 -13.09
C GLU A 198 -9.05 -12.26 -13.50
N ALA A 199 -8.60 -11.13 -12.96
CA ALA A 199 -7.22 -10.65 -13.16
C ALA A 199 -6.16 -11.63 -12.60
N ALA A 200 -6.41 -12.23 -11.44
CA ALA A 200 -5.56 -13.30 -10.89
C ALA A 200 -5.71 -14.65 -11.63
N LYS A 201 -6.89 -14.95 -12.21
CA LYS A 201 -7.13 -16.11 -13.09
C LYS A 201 -6.62 -15.90 -14.52
N ARG A 202 -6.32 -14.67 -14.95
CA ARG A 202 -5.83 -14.31 -16.31
C ARG A 202 -4.33 -14.55 -16.51
N GLN A 203 -3.62 -14.96 -15.45
CA GLN A 203 -2.19 -15.31 -15.48
C GLN A 203 -1.91 -16.77 -15.14
N LYS A 204 -2.79 -17.70 -15.52
CA LYS A 204 -2.63 -19.12 -15.19
C LYS A 204 -1.38 -19.77 -15.80
N MET A 205 -1.02 -19.43 -17.04
CA MET A 205 0.12 -20.06 -17.70
C MET A 205 1.43 -19.71 -17.02
N GLY A 206 2.09 -20.71 -16.42
CA GLY A 206 3.44 -20.62 -15.89
C GLY A 206 3.63 -19.80 -14.61
N VAL A 207 2.57 -19.48 -13.86
CA VAL A 207 2.70 -18.89 -12.51
C VAL A 207 2.82 -19.99 -11.46
N ASN A 208 3.96 -20.02 -10.77
CA ASN A 208 4.22 -21.02 -9.74
C ASN A 208 3.44 -20.69 -8.46
N LYS A 209 2.32 -21.41 -8.26
CA LYS A 209 1.42 -21.26 -7.12
C LYS A 209 2.13 -21.36 -5.76
N LYS A 210 3.21 -22.15 -5.66
CA LYS A 210 4.01 -22.31 -4.42
C LYS A 210 4.82 -21.06 -4.06
N ASN A 211 5.12 -20.21 -5.04
CA ASN A 211 5.95 -19.01 -4.88
C ASN A 211 5.13 -17.71 -4.87
N LEU A 212 3.79 -17.79 -4.89
CA LEU A 212 2.91 -16.62 -4.83
C LEU A 212 3.12 -15.77 -3.59
N ALA A 213 3.63 -16.35 -2.50
CA ALA A 213 3.98 -15.60 -1.29
C ALA A 213 4.97 -14.46 -1.55
N PHE A 214 5.92 -14.63 -2.49
CA PHE A 214 6.91 -13.61 -2.86
C PHE A 214 6.31 -12.46 -3.68
N VAL A 215 5.15 -12.70 -4.29
CA VAL A 215 4.43 -11.72 -5.11
C VAL A 215 3.47 -10.86 -4.29
N LYS A 216 2.99 -11.38 -3.14
CA LYS A 216 2.04 -10.67 -2.27
C LYS A 216 2.45 -9.26 -1.87
N PRO A 217 3.72 -8.96 -1.51
CA PRO A 217 4.13 -7.60 -1.20
C PRO A 217 3.95 -6.65 -2.39
N TYR A 218 4.34 -7.08 -3.59
CA TYR A 218 4.18 -6.29 -4.81
C TYR A 218 2.72 -6.06 -5.17
N GLN A 219 1.86 -7.07 -5.01
CA GLN A 219 0.41 -6.94 -5.21
C GLN A 219 -0.23 -5.99 -4.19
N SER A 220 0.19 -6.04 -2.93
CA SER A 220 -0.35 -5.18 -1.87
C SER A 220 0.02 -3.72 -2.11
N THR A 221 1.27 -3.47 -2.53
CA THR A 221 1.73 -2.14 -2.95
C THR A 221 1.01 -1.68 -4.22
N ALA A 222 0.82 -2.58 -5.20
CA ALA A 222 0.13 -2.25 -6.44
C ALA A 222 -1.32 -1.84 -6.23
N ALA A 223 -2.04 -2.49 -5.31
CA ALA A 223 -3.41 -2.11 -4.97
C ALA A 223 -3.52 -0.66 -4.45
N ARG A 224 -2.44 -0.11 -3.87
CA ARG A 224 -2.37 1.28 -3.41
C ARG A 224 -1.89 2.26 -4.49
N LEU A 225 -1.05 1.79 -5.42
CA LEU A 225 -0.39 2.65 -6.41
C LEU A 225 -1.03 2.60 -7.81
N LYS A 226 -1.96 1.68 -8.08
CA LYS A 226 -2.51 1.45 -9.42
C LYS A 226 -3.18 2.69 -10.06
N ASP A 227 -3.62 3.63 -9.24
CA ASP A 227 -4.35 4.83 -9.66
C ASP A 227 -3.47 6.10 -9.59
N THR A 228 -2.15 6.00 -9.37
CA THR A 228 -1.29 7.19 -9.42
C THR A 228 -1.08 7.67 -10.86
N ASP A 229 -0.82 8.97 -11.01
CA ASP A 229 -0.62 9.62 -12.31
C ASP A 229 0.43 8.92 -13.18
N GLU A 230 1.54 8.44 -12.59
CA GLU A 230 2.59 7.75 -13.35
C GLU A 230 2.12 6.40 -13.90
N VAL A 231 1.25 5.69 -13.20
CA VAL A 231 0.67 4.44 -13.71
C VAL A 231 -0.35 4.75 -14.80
N THR A 232 -1.20 5.75 -14.59
CA THR A 232 -2.17 6.22 -15.59
C THR A 232 -1.47 6.66 -16.88
N GLN A 233 -0.35 7.39 -16.80
CA GLN A 233 0.45 7.78 -17.97
C GLN A 233 0.96 6.57 -18.77
N VAL A 234 1.35 5.48 -18.11
CA VAL A 234 1.78 4.26 -18.81
C VAL A 234 0.58 3.60 -19.50
N VAL A 235 -0.59 3.58 -18.88
CA VAL A 235 -1.82 3.05 -19.50
C VAL A 235 -2.25 3.88 -20.71
N GLU A 236 -2.18 5.21 -20.62
CA GLU A 236 -2.43 6.13 -21.73
C GLU A 236 -1.45 5.91 -22.88
N ALA A 237 -0.16 5.70 -22.58
CA ALA A 237 0.85 5.36 -23.58
C ALA A 237 0.52 4.02 -24.26
N VAL A 238 0.11 3.00 -23.50
CA VAL A 238 -0.34 1.70 -24.06
C VAL A 238 -1.55 1.90 -24.97
N ALA A 239 -2.55 2.66 -24.53
CA ALA A 239 -3.75 2.93 -25.33
C ALA A 239 -3.40 3.66 -26.65
N THR A 240 -2.51 4.66 -26.56
CA THR A 240 -2.01 5.40 -27.73
C THR A 240 -1.31 4.48 -28.72
N VAL A 241 -0.42 3.60 -28.24
CA VAL A 241 0.29 2.62 -29.08
C VAL A 241 -0.68 1.64 -29.72
N GLN A 242 -1.66 1.13 -28.96
CA GLN A 242 -2.64 0.16 -29.44
C GLN A 242 -3.55 0.74 -30.52
N GLN A 243 -3.87 2.03 -30.43
CA GLN A 243 -4.72 2.77 -31.37
C GLN A 243 -3.94 3.41 -32.52
N SER A 244 -2.60 3.31 -32.55
CA SER A 244 -1.79 3.89 -33.61
C SER A 244 -2.28 3.42 -34.99
N PRO A 245 -2.40 4.32 -35.99
CA PRO A 245 -2.75 3.93 -37.36
C PRO A 245 -1.54 3.39 -38.14
N GLU A 246 -0.33 3.50 -37.59
CA GLU A 246 0.90 3.06 -38.27
C GLU A 246 0.90 1.55 -38.49
N GLU A 247 1.45 1.11 -39.63
CA GLU A 247 1.61 -0.31 -39.97
C GLU A 247 2.39 -1.05 -38.86
N GLN A 248 3.47 -0.42 -38.37
CA GLN A 248 4.28 -0.94 -37.28
C GLN A 248 4.09 -0.12 -36.00
N ILE A 249 3.37 -0.65 -35.01
CA ILE A 249 3.15 0.07 -33.75
C ILE A 249 4.45 0.30 -32.96
N PRO A 250 4.65 1.46 -32.31
CA PRO A 250 5.79 1.67 -31.41
C PRO A 250 5.80 0.69 -30.23
N PHE A 251 6.92 0.61 -29.52
CA PHE A 251 6.99 -0.05 -28.22
C PHE A 251 7.36 0.95 -27.13
N ILE A 252 7.08 0.61 -25.88
CA ILE A 252 7.33 1.45 -24.72
C ILE A 252 8.58 0.95 -24.00
N VAL A 253 9.45 1.86 -23.59
CA VAL A 253 10.63 1.56 -22.77
C VAL A 253 10.51 2.25 -21.42
N LEU A 254 10.55 1.45 -20.36
CA LEU A 254 10.71 1.89 -18.98
C LEU A 254 12.20 1.88 -18.65
N GLU A 255 12.88 3.00 -18.93
CA GLU A 255 14.30 3.13 -18.67
C GLU A 255 14.55 3.76 -17.30
N SER A 256 15.19 3.00 -16.42
CA SER A 256 15.65 3.48 -15.11
C SER A 256 16.71 2.58 -14.49
N SER A 257 17.46 3.12 -13.53
CA SER A 257 18.44 2.35 -12.75
C SER A 257 17.82 1.15 -12.03
N SER A 258 18.66 0.19 -11.63
CA SER A 258 18.21 -0.94 -10.80
C SER A 258 17.59 -0.43 -9.49
N GLY A 259 16.57 -1.13 -8.98
CA GLY A 259 15.87 -0.76 -7.75
C GLY A 259 14.86 0.39 -7.86
N MET A 260 14.67 0.98 -9.04
CA MET A 260 13.76 2.13 -9.23
C MET A 260 12.27 1.78 -9.35
N GLY A 261 11.88 0.54 -9.08
CA GLY A 261 10.47 0.12 -9.06
C GLY A 261 9.92 -0.34 -10.41
N LYS A 262 10.75 -0.77 -11.36
CA LYS A 262 10.30 -1.30 -12.66
C LYS A 262 9.39 -2.51 -12.55
N THR A 263 9.82 -3.51 -11.80
CA THR A 263 8.99 -4.68 -11.48
C THR A 263 7.71 -4.25 -10.75
N GLN A 264 7.79 -3.31 -9.80
CA GLN A 264 6.60 -2.77 -9.13
C GLN A 264 5.64 -2.08 -10.11
N MET A 265 6.13 -1.36 -11.12
CA MET A 265 5.28 -0.79 -12.17
C MET A 265 4.49 -1.87 -12.92
N ALA A 266 5.13 -3.00 -13.27
CA ALA A 266 4.39 -4.12 -13.86
C ALA A 266 3.24 -4.58 -12.96
N PHE A 267 3.48 -4.69 -11.65
CA PHE A 267 2.44 -5.04 -10.68
C PHE A 267 1.34 -3.99 -10.56
N ASN A 268 1.70 -2.71 -10.59
CA ASN A 268 0.73 -1.61 -10.55
C ASN A 268 -0.21 -1.69 -11.75
N LEU A 269 0.33 -1.94 -12.96
CA LEU A 269 -0.47 -2.12 -14.17
C LEU A 269 -1.34 -3.38 -14.08
N MET A 270 -0.80 -4.50 -13.59
CA MET A 270 -1.55 -5.75 -13.39
C MET A 270 -2.69 -5.62 -12.37
N ALA A 271 -2.65 -4.62 -11.48
CA ALA A 271 -3.69 -4.37 -10.48
C ALA A 271 -4.82 -3.46 -11.00
N ARG A 272 -4.69 -2.90 -12.21
CA ARG A 272 -5.72 -2.07 -12.83
C ARG A 272 -6.80 -2.91 -13.51
N ASP A 273 -8.00 -2.36 -13.55
CA ASP A 273 -9.16 -3.02 -14.14
C ASP A 273 -9.31 -2.75 -15.65
N ASP A 274 -8.65 -1.71 -16.17
CA ASP A 274 -8.75 -1.20 -17.54
C ASP A 274 -7.62 -1.69 -18.48
N ILE A 275 -6.66 -2.47 -17.97
CA ILE A 275 -5.57 -3.06 -18.75
C ILE A 275 -5.29 -4.50 -18.29
N ASP A 276 -5.21 -5.44 -19.22
CA ASP A 276 -4.66 -6.77 -18.96
C ASP A 276 -3.17 -6.77 -19.34
N VAL A 277 -2.30 -7.12 -18.38
CA VAL A 277 -0.85 -7.18 -18.58
C VAL A 277 -0.34 -8.61 -18.49
N PHE A 278 0.33 -9.07 -19.55
CA PHE A 278 1.05 -10.33 -19.59
C PHE A 278 2.52 -10.10 -19.22
N TYR A 279 2.85 -10.39 -17.96
CA TYR A 279 4.18 -10.19 -17.41
C TYR A 279 5.10 -11.39 -17.68
N ILE A 280 6.27 -11.14 -18.26
CA ILE A 280 7.31 -12.13 -18.58
C ILE A 280 8.67 -11.57 -18.14
N VAL A 281 9.45 -12.35 -17.39
CA VAL A 281 10.84 -12.02 -17.07
C VAL A 281 11.75 -12.64 -18.14
N CYS A 282 12.51 -11.82 -18.86
CA CYS A 282 13.27 -12.25 -20.03
C CYS A 282 14.64 -12.85 -19.69
N ASP A 283 15.34 -12.29 -18.70
CA ASP A 283 16.63 -12.79 -18.24
C ASP A 283 16.49 -13.48 -16.87
N VAL A 284 16.60 -14.81 -16.85
CA VAL A 284 16.52 -15.63 -15.62
C VAL A 284 17.81 -16.43 -15.42
N VAL A 285 18.90 -16.06 -16.11
CA VAL A 285 20.13 -16.84 -16.12
C VAL A 285 21.06 -16.40 -14.97
N ASP A 286 20.80 -17.01 -13.81
CA ASP A 286 21.75 -17.36 -12.74
C ASP A 286 22.19 -16.37 -11.62
N VAL A 287 22.40 -17.01 -10.46
CA VAL A 287 23.00 -16.62 -9.15
C VAL A 287 22.34 -15.55 -8.25
N ASN A 288 21.55 -14.59 -8.74
CA ASN A 288 20.92 -13.58 -7.86
C ASN A 288 19.49 -13.17 -8.30
N VAL A 289 18.67 -14.16 -8.62
CA VAL A 289 17.28 -13.94 -9.06
C VAL A 289 16.45 -13.42 -7.88
N GLN A 290 15.86 -12.23 -8.00
CA GLN A 290 14.93 -11.72 -6.97
C GLN A 290 13.79 -12.75 -6.75
N TYR A 291 13.43 -13.01 -5.49
CA TYR A 291 12.43 -14.02 -5.14
C TYR A 291 11.07 -13.84 -5.84
N VAL A 292 10.73 -12.60 -6.20
CA VAL A 292 9.50 -12.29 -6.96
C VAL A 292 9.49 -12.96 -8.34
N TYR A 293 10.64 -13.09 -9.01
CA TYR A 293 10.74 -13.71 -10.33
C TYR A 293 10.52 -15.23 -10.27
N THR A 294 10.72 -15.86 -9.11
CA THR A 294 10.49 -17.30 -8.93
C THR A 294 9.01 -17.67 -9.12
N ALA A 295 8.09 -16.72 -8.99
CA ALA A 295 6.68 -16.94 -9.30
C ALA A 295 6.39 -17.02 -10.80
N PHE A 296 7.24 -16.44 -11.66
CA PHE A 296 7.06 -16.39 -13.12
C PHE A 296 8.04 -17.29 -13.88
N ARG A 297 8.93 -17.97 -13.16
CA ARG A 297 10.02 -18.79 -13.73
C ARG A 297 9.54 -19.76 -14.82
N THR A 298 8.42 -20.44 -14.62
CA THR A 298 7.90 -21.39 -15.63
C THR A 298 7.53 -20.67 -16.92
N ARG A 299 6.80 -19.54 -16.84
CA ARG A 299 6.46 -18.73 -18.02
C ARG A 299 7.72 -18.21 -18.72
N SER A 300 8.69 -17.71 -17.96
CA SER A 300 9.95 -17.22 -18.49
C SER A 300 10.76 -18.30 -19.22
N ILE A 301 10.87 -19.50 -18.64
CA ILE A 301 11.55 -20.64 -19.29
C ILE A 301 10.84 -21.02 -20.59
N VAL A 302 9.51 -21.15 -20.56
CA VAL A 302 8.73 -21.50 -21.75
C VAL A 302 8.89 -20.46 -22.85
N PHE A 303 8.84 -19.17 -22.51
CA PHE A 303 9.07 -18.10 -23.47
C PHE A 303 10.48 -18.16 -24.08
N GLY A 304 11.51 -18.31 -23.25
CA GLY A 304 12.89 -18.46 -23.72
C GLY A 304 13.07 -19.65 -24.65
N GLN A 305 12.44 -20.80 -24.35
CA GLN A 305 12.47 -21.98 -25.21
C GLN A 305 11.76 -21.76 -26.55
N CYS A 306 10.60 -21.08 -26.56
CA CYS A 306 9.89 -20.73 -27.79
C CYS A 306 10.77 -19.83 -28.68
N VAL A 307 11.38 -18.80 -28.08
CA VAL A 307 12.27 -17.86 -28.77
C VAL A 307 13.48 -18.58 -29.36
N SER A 308 14.17 -19.41 -28.57
CA SER A 308 15.30 -20.20 -29.05
C SER A 308 14.90 -21.11 -30.21
N LYS A 309 13.78 -21.85 -30.11
CA LYS A 309 13.34 -22.73 -31.20
C LYS A 309 12.95 -21.98 -32.47
N ASP A 310 12.30 -20.84 -32.33
CA ASP A 310 11.85 -20.04 -33.48
C ASP A 310 13.00 -19.29 -34.16
N THR A 311 14.13 -19.06 -33.46
CA THR A 311 15.27 -18.29 -33.98
C THR A 311 16.54 -19.12 -34.27
N GLU A 312 16.84 -20.14 -33.47
CA GLU A 312 18.10 -20.90 -33.53
C GLU A 312 17.96 -22.24 -34.29
N ASP A 313 16.93 -23.04 -34.00
CA ASP A 313 16.90 -24.47 -34.35
C ASP A 313 16.86 -24.78 -35.86
N LYS A 314 16.54 -23.79 -36.72
CA LYS A 314 16.42 -24.00 -38.18
C LYS A 314 16.83 -22.80 -39.05
N LYS A 315 17.41 -21.72 -38.50
CA LYS A 315 17.50 -20.40 -39.17
C LYS A 315 16.16 -19.94 -39.77
N LYS A 316 15.03 -20.27 -39.12
CA LYS A 316 13.70 -19.83 -39.57
C LYS A 316 13.60 -18.30 -39.61
N MET A 317 14.26 -17.63 -38.68
CA MET A 317 14.26 -16.18 -38.54
C MET A 317 15.66 -15.62 -38.84
N LYS A 318 15.77 -14.78 -39.87
CA LYS A 318 17.02 -14.15 -40.31
C LYS A 318 17.22 -12.76 -39.71
N SER A 319 16.15 -12.03 -39.47
CA SER A 319 16.16 -10.64 -38.99
C SER A 319 15.39 -10.47 -37.68
N GLY A 320 14.26 -11.17 -37.51
CA GLY A 320 13.33 -10.93 -36.40
C GLY A 320 12.48 -9.67 -36.59
N ASP A 321 12.38 -9.17 -37.82
CA ASP A 321 11.54 -8.03 -38.18
C ASP A 321 10.06 -8.40 -38.24
N VAL A 322 9.19 -7.41 -38.07
CA VAL A 322 7.73 -7.63 -38.04
C VAL A 322 7.25 -8.27 -39.35
N SER A 323 7.71 -7.79 -40.50
CA SER A 323 7.34 -8.34 -41.81
C SER A 323 7.78 -9.80 -42.00
N GLU A 324 8.96 -10.18 -41.50
CA GLU A 324 9.44 -11.56 -41.55
C GLU A 324 8.59 -12.48 -40.64
N ILE A 325 8.26 -11.99 -39.45
CA ILE A 325 7.39 -12.71 -38.51
C ILE A 325 5.99 -12.90 -39.12
N GLU A 326 5.40 -11.85 -39.68
CA GLU A 326 4.08 -11.89 -40.35
C GLU A 326 4.04 -12.89 -41.51
N ALA A 327 5.12 -12.97 -42.30
CA ALA A 327 5.24 -13.92 -43.39
C ALA A 327 5.47 -15.37 -42.91
N THR A 328 5.79 -15.58 -41.63
CA THR A 328 6.02 -16.91 -41.08
C THR A 328 4.70 -17.59 -40.74
N GLY A 329 4.44 -18.74 -41.34
CA GLY A 329 3.17 -19.47 -41.19
C GLY A 329 2.90 -19.95 -39.76
N GLU A 330 3.87 -20.64 -39.14
CA GLU A 330 3.72 -21.27 -37.82
C GLU A 330 4.95 -21.09 -36.93
N LEU A 331 4.72 -20.71 -35.68
CA LEU A 331 5.73 -20.47 -34.65
C LEU A 331 5.31 -21.07 -33.30
N GLN A 332 6.29 -21.45 -32.47
CA GLN A 332 5.99 -21.85 -31.09
C GLN A 332 5.54 -20.65 -30.25
N THR A 333 6.12 -19.48 -30.53
CA THR A 333 5.74 -18.24 -29.85
C THR A 333 4.31 -17.82 -30.15
N TYR A 334 3.74 -18.21 -31.31
CA TYR A 334 2.32 -18.01 -31.59
C TYR A 334 1.44 -18.85 -30.66
N ALA A 335 1.80 -20.11 -30.43
CA ALA A 335 1.08 -20.97 -29.48
C ALA A 335 1.13 -20.37 -28.06
N LEU A 336 2.27 -19.78 -27.68
CA LEU A 336 2.41 -19.09 -26.40
C LEU A 336 1.47 -17.89 -26.29
N ILE A 337 1.39 -17.06 -27.34
CA ILE A 337 0.46 -15.92 -27.37
C ILE A 337 -0.99 -16.41 -27.21
N CYS A 338 -1.39 -17.48 -27.91
CA CYS A 338 -2.71 -18.09 -27.73
C CYS A 338 -2.94 -18.54 -26.28
N ALA A 339 -1.97 -19.22 -25.66
CA ALA A 339 -2.08 -19.69 -24.28
C ALA A 339 -2.18 -18.52 -23.28
N LEU A 340 -1.44 -17.43 -23.49
CA LEU A 340 -1.53 -16.21 -22.68
C LEU A 340 -2.91 -15.57 -22.79
N LEU A 341 -3.39 -15.31 -24.01
CA LEU A 341 -4.68 -14.65 -24.26
C LEU A 341 -5.89 -15.48 -23.80
N THR A 342 -5.80 -16.81 -23.89
CA THR A 342 -6.85 -17.71 -23.38
C THR A 342 -6.79 -17.92 -21.87
N GLY A 343 -5.63 -17.71 -21.25
CA GLY A 343 -5.37 -18.09 -19.87
C GLY A 343 -5.25 -19.60 -19.67
N SER A 344 -4.87 -20.34 -20.72
CA SER A 344 -4.61 -21.78 -20.64
C SER A 344 -3.37 -22.07 -19.77
N GLU A 345 -3.33 -23.20 -19.04
CA GLU A 345 -2.11 -23.67 -18.35
C GLU A 345 -1.18 -24.46 -19.29
N THR A 346 -1.68 -24.85 -20.47
CA THR A 346 -0.96 -25.63 -21.48
C THR A 346 -0.93 -24.90 -22.82
N MET A 347 0.00 -25.30 -23.69
CA MET A 347 0.25 -24.71 -24.99
C MET A 347 0.40 -25.82 -26.03
N ALA A 348 -0.09 -25.58 -27.26
CA ALA A 348 0.21 -26.43 -28.41
C ALA A 348 1.71 -26.34 -28.78
N GLU A 349 2.20 -27.24 -29.63
CA GLU A 349 3.61 -27.20 -30.05
C GLU A 349 3.92 -25.99 -30.93
N THR A 350 3.04 -25.70 -31.88
CA THR A 350 3.04 -24.51 -32.74
C THR A 350 1.62 -23.98 -32.85
N ALA A 351 1.49 -22.74 -33.31
CA ALA A 351 0.22 -22.19 -33.78
C ALA A 351 0.48 -21.35 -35.03
N THR A 352 -0.57 -21.14 -35.80
CA THR A 352 -0.63 -20.28 -36.98
C THR A 352 -0.93 -18.85 -36.59
N ARG A 353 -0.67 -17.91 -37.51
CA ARG A 353 -1.07 -16.50 -37.34
C ARG A 353 -2.60 -16.35 -37.17
N GLY A 354 -3.38 -17.10 -37.95
CA GLY A 354 -4.85 -17.05 -37.91
C GLY A 354 -5.40 -17.46 -36.53
N GLU A 355 -4.85 -18.50 -35.91
CA GLU A 355 -5.26 -18.93 -34.56
C GLU A 355 -5.00 -17.84 -33.49
N VAL A 356 -3.89 -17.10 -33.63
CA VAL A 356 -3.60 -15.96 -32.74
C VAL A 356 -4.61 -14.84 -32.96
N GLU A 357 -4.92 -14.50 -34.21
CA GLU A 357 -5.91 -13.46 -34.55
C GLU A 357 -7.32 -13.82 -34.05
N GLU A 358 -7.75 -15.07 -34.21
CA GLU A 358 -9.00 -15.57 -33.64
C GLU A 358 -9.02 -15.46 -32.11
N THR A 359 -7.92 -15.85 -31.47
CA THR A 359 -7.78 -15.75 -30.01
C THR A 359 -7.79 -14.30 -29.53
N LEU A 360 -7.18 -13.38 -30.27
CA LEU A 360 -7.22 -11.94 -30.00
C LEU A 360 -8.62 -11.37 -30.13
N ILE A 361 -9.37 -11.75 -31.17
CA ILE A 361 -10.77 -11.36 -31.34
C ILE A 361 -11.60 -11.88 -30.16
N ALA A 362 -11.41 -13.13 -29.77
CA ALA A 362 -12.09 -13.72 -28.60
C ALA A 362 -11.71 -13.03 -27.29
N TRP A 363 -10.45 -12.62 -27.12
CA TRP A 363 -10.02 -11.82 -25.97
C TRP A 363 -10.70 -10.44 -25.96
N LYS A 364 -10.71 -9.70 -27.08
CA LYS A 364 -11.37 -8.39 -27.20
C LYS A 364 -12.87 -8.45 -26.89
N LYS A 365 -13.54 -9.52 -27.31
CA LYS A 365 -14.96 -9.76 -27.00
C LYS A 365 -15.21 -10.01 -25.51
N ARG A 366 -14.30 -10.72 -24.83
CA ARG A 366 -14.40 -11.02 -23.38
C ARG A 366 -14.03 -9.82 -22.50
N ALA A 367 -13.16 -8.94 -22.98
CA ALA A 367 -12.65 -7.78 -22.25
C ALA A 367 -12.88 -6.46 -23.02
N PRO A 368 -14.15 -6.09 -23.29
CA PRO A 368 -14.45 -4.90 -24.09
C PRO A 368 -13.92 -3.63 -23.42
N GLY A 369 -13.24 -2.79 -24.19
CA GLY A 369 -12.67 -1.52 -23.72
C GLY A 369 -11.37 -1.64 -22.91
N LYS A 370 -10.92 -2.85 -22.56
CA LYS A 370 -9.63 -3.04 -21.88
C LYS A 370 -8.47 -2.94 -22.84
N GLN A 371 -7.37 -2.38 -22.38
CA GLN A 371 -6.09 -2.43 -23.08
C GLN A 371 -5.43 -3.79 -22.85
N CYS A 372 -4.56 -4.21 -23.78
CA CYS A 372 -3.73 -5.40 -23.64
C CYS A 372 -2.27 -5.00 -23.77
N ALA A 373 -1.41 -5.43 -22.83
CA ALA A 373 0.02 -5.17 -22.93
C ALA A 373 0.86 -6.40 -22.58
N ILE A 374 2.00 -6.52 -23.25
CA ILE A 374 3.06 -7.46 -22.90
C ILE A 374 4.12 -6.70 -22.13
N PHE A 375 4.41 -7.11 -20.90
CA PHE A 375 5.47 -6.53 -20.09
C PHE A 375 6.66 -7.48 -20.06
N LEU A 376 7.75 -7.08 -20.72
CA LEU A 376 9.01 -7.81 -20.77
C LEU A 376 9.97 -7.20 -19.73
N ASP A 377 10.07 -7.82 -18.57
CA ASP A 377 10.92 -7.39 -17.46
C ASP A 377 12.32 -8.00 -17.55
N GLU A 378 13.30 -7.29 -16.96
CA GLU A 378 14.72 -7.62 -17.06
C GLU A 378 15.11 -7.94 -18.52
N PHE A 379 14.74 -7.05 -19.44
CA PHE A 379 15.04 -7.24 -20.86
C PHE A 379 16.56 -7.27 -21.06
N PRO A 380 17.12 -8.29 -21.73
CA PRO A 380 18.56 -8.48 -21.82
C PRO A 380 19.29 -7.26 -22.39
N ARG A 381 20.51 -7.04 -21.90
CA ARG A 381 21.42 -6.07 -22.51
C ARG A 381 22.02 -6.64 -23.79
N GLU A 382 22.53 -5.73 -24.61
CA GLU A 382 23.14 -6.03 -25.91
C GLU A 382 24.19 -7.14 -25.82
N GLU A 383 23.92 -8.23 -26.55
CA GLU A 383 24.83 -9.31 -26.82
C GLU A 383 24.81 -9.53 -28.35
N PRO A 384 25.88 -9.19 -29.09
CA PRO A 384 25.88 -9.20 -30.56
C PRO A 384 25.45 -10.54 -31.18
N SER A 385 25.73 -11.65 -30.51
CA SER A 385 25.34 -13.01 -30.87
C SER A 385 23.82 -13.25 -30.85
N ARG A 386 23.06 -12.47 -30.06
CA ARG A 386 21.62 -12.70 -29.78
C ARG A 386 20.72 -11.58 -30.32
N ILE A 387 21.24 -10.72 -31.20
CA ILE A 387 20.51 -9.59 -31.78
C ILE A 387 19.16 -9.99 -32.41
N ILE A 388 19.13 -11.10 -33.14
CA ILE A 388 17.90 -11.63 -33.79
C ILE A 388 16.89 -12.07 -32.73
N GLN A 389 17.34 -12.72 -31.65
CA GLN A 389 16.47 -13.15 -30.56
C GLN A 389 15.82 -11.96 -29.86
N PHE A 390 16.59 -10.95 -29.49
CA PHE A 390 16.04 -9.77 -28.79
C PHE A 390 15.10 -8.99 -29.69
N ARG A 391 15.42 -8.89 -30.99
CA ARG A 391 14.52 -8.27 -31.96
C ARG A 391 13.21 -9.06 -32.09
N PHE A 392 13.30 -10.39 -32.20
CA PHE A 392 12.16 -11.29 -32.28
C PHE A 392 11.28 -11.23 -31.02
N MET A 393 11.87 -11.32 -29.82
CA MET A 393 11.16 -11.22 -28.53
C MET A 393 10.28 -9.97 -28.44
N ARG A 394 10.77 -8.84 -28.95
CA ARG A 394 10.02 -7.58 -29.01
C ARG A 394 8.98 -7.58 -30.13
N ASN A 395 9.37 -8.02 -31.33
CA ASN A 395 8.57 -7.83 -32.54
C ASN A 395 7.47 -8.86 -32.70
N VAL A 396 7.58 -10.05 -32.11
CA VAL A 396 6.58 -11.11 -32.25
C VAL A 396 5.20 -10.67 -31.76
N PHE A 397 5.13 -9.98 -30.62
CA PHE A 397 3.89 -9.40 -30.11
C PHE A 397 3.43 -8.18 -30.93
N ARG A 398 4.37 -7.32 -31.34
CA ARG A 398 4.07 -6.14 -32.17
C ARG A 398 3.48 -6.51 -33.53
N SER A 399 3.84 -7.67 -34.09
CA SER A 399 3.26 -8.19 -35.33
C SER A 399 1.76 -8.47 -35.24
N PHE A 400 1.22 -8.59 -34.02
CA PHE A 400 -0.22 -8.71 -33.74
C PHE A 400 -0.82 -7.42 -33.18
N ARG A 401 -0.08 -6.32 -33.28
CA ARG A 401 -0.44 -5.01 -32.70
C ARG A 401 -0.69 -5.06 -31.19
N LEU A 402 0.02 -5.94 -30.47
CA LEU A 402 0.03 -5.95 -29.01
C LEU A 402 1.12 -4.97 -28.51
N PRO A 403 0.74 -3.92 -27.76
CA PRO A 403 1.70 -3.04 -27.10
C PRO A 403 2.71 -3.82 -26.25
N VAL A 404 4.00 -3.49 -26.42
CA VAL A 404 5.10 -4.10 -25.66
C VAL A 404 5.75 -3.04 -24.78
N ILE A 405 5.88 -3.35 -23.50
CA ILE A 405 6.61 -2.55 -22.50
C ILE A 405 7.90 -3.29 -22.17
N LEU A 406 9.04 -2.67 -22.46
CA LEU A 406 10.37 -3.18 -22.12
C LEU A 406 10.87 -2.52 -20.84
N SER A 407 11.21 -3.30 -19.83
CA SER A 407 11.88 -2.85 -18.62
C SER A 407 13.35 -3.28 -18.67
N SER A 408 14.26 -2.32 -18.54
CA SER A 408 15.70 -2.59 -18.46
C SER A 408 16.42 -1.56 -17.58
N THR A 409 17.67 -1.86 -17.27
CA THR A 409 18.60 -0.96 -16.60
C THR A 409 19.40 -0.13 -17.61
N ASN A 410 19.65 1.15 -17.29
CA ASN A 410 20.38 2.18 -18.07
C ASN A 410 21.14 1.71 -19.33
N GLY A 411 20.86 2.35 -20.48
CA GLY A 411 21.60 2.20 -21.73
C GLY A 411 20.88 1.35 -22.78
N THR A 412 19.83 0.61 -22.40
CA THR A 412 19.07 -0.23 -23.34
C THR A 412 18.29 0.59 -24.36
N ALA A 413 17.68 1.73 -24.01
CA ALA A 413 17.02 2.57 -25.03
C ALA A 413 18.02 3.09 -26.07
N ARG A 414 19.24 3.43 -25.62
CA ARG A 414 20.34 3.87 -26.48
C ARG A 414 20.84 2.76 -27.39
N ASN A 415 20.96 1.53 -26.89
CA ASN A 415 21.41 0.38 -27.68
C ASN A 415 20.30 -0.15 -28.59
N LEU A 416 19.03 0.00 -28.19
CA LEU A 416 17.90 -0.35 -29.03
C LEU A 416 17.94 0.42 -30.36
N ILE A 417 18.39 1.69 -30.37
CA ILE A 417 18.55 2.49 -31.61
C ILE A 417 19.44 1.77 -32.64
N ASN A 418 20.44 1.00 -32.21
CA ASN A 418 21.28 0.19 -33.11
C ASN A 418 20.50 -0.96 -33.78
N TYR A 419 19.32 -1.30 -33.26
CA TYR A 419 18.40 -2.33 -33.78
C TYR A 419 17.17 -1.75 -34.46
N GLY A 420 17.02 -0.42 -34.45
CA GLY A 420 16.06 0.26 -35.30
C GLY A 420 16.45 0.04 -36.75
N GLN A 421 15.45 -0.16 -37.62
CA GLN A 421 15.68 -0.06 -39.06
C GLN A 421 16.46 1.23 -39.33
N GLN A 422 17.44 1.17 -40.22
CA GLN A 422 18.16 2.36 -40.68
C GLN A 422 17.18 3.31 -41.38
N SER A 423 16.40 4.09 -40.64
CA SER A 423 15.58 5.20 -41.15
C SER A 423 16.47 6.41 -41.43
N ARG A 424 17.59 6.20 -42.14
CA ARG A 424 18.38 7.29 -42.73
C ARG A 424 17.87 7.68 -44.13
N GLY A 425 16.77 7.06 -44.62
CA GLY A 425 16.39 7.14 -46.04
C GLY A 425 14.90 7.33 -46.37
N ARG A 426 14.02 7.67 -45.42
CA ARG A 426 12.67 8.17 -45.75
C ARG A 426 12.35 9.38 -44.90
N ASP A 427 11.83 10.42 -45.52
CA ASP A 427 11.51 11.72 -44.93
C ASP A 427 10.40 11.70 -43.87
N ASP A 428 9.82 10.53 -43.58
CA ASP A 428 8.78 10.36 -42.57
C ASP A 428 9.40 9.90 -41.24
N LYS A 429 9.39 10.79 -40.25
CA LYS A 429 9.79 10.50 -38.87
C LYS A 429 8.76 9.60 -38.20
N THR A 430 8.75 8.29 -38.50
CA THR A 430 7.85 7.33 -37.85
C THR A 430 8.18 7.17 -36.37
N LEU A 431 7.17 7.19 -35.50
CA LEU A 431 7.38 7.06 -34.06
C LEU A 431 7.79 5.62 -33.74
N TRP A 432 9.08 5.41 -33.45
CA TRP A 432 9.62 4.07 -33.27
C TRP A 432 9.50 3.54 -31.82
N CYS A 433 9.60 4.42 -30.81
CA CYS A 433 9.60 4.07 -29.39
C CYS A 433 9.10 5.23 -28.51
N VAL A 434 8.41 4.92 -27.42
CA VAL A 434 8.05 5.86 -26.34
C VAL A 434 8.89 5.54 -25.11
N VAL A 435 9.67 6.51 -24.62
CA VAL A 435 10.51 6.34 -23.43
C VAL A 435 9.85 7.01 -22.22
N LEU A 436 9.63 6.25 -21.16
CA LEU A 436 9.09 6.74 -19.89
C LEU A 436 10.13 6.53 -18.78
N THR A 437 10.50 7.62 -18.11
CA THR A 437 11.55 7.65 -17.08
C THR A 437 11.01 7.86 -15.66
N LYS A 438 9.71 8.13 -15.52
CA LYS A 438 9.06 8.46 -14.24
C LYS A 438 8.34 7.24 -13.69
N PHE A 439 8.54 6.97 -12.40
CA PHE A 439 7.84 5.94 -11.62
C PHE A 439 7.09 6.65 -10.49
N PRO A 440 6.06 6.02 -9.90
CA PRO A 440 5.28 6.60 -8.82
C PRO A 440 6.16 7.21 -7.74
N ARG A 441 5.88 8.47 -7.40
CA ARG A 441 6.56 9.15 -6.29
C ARG A 441 6.24 8.44 -4.98
N PHE A 442 7.20 8.49 -4.04
CA PHE A 442 6.94 8.07 -2.68
C PHE A 442 5.92 9.04 -2.06
N GLN A 443 4.72 8.55 -1.74
CA GLN A 443 3.69 9.30 -1.03
C GLN A 443 3.54 8.66 0.35
N ASP A 444 4.04 9.35 1.37
CA ASP A 444 3.88 8.95 2.76
C ASP A 444 3.20 10.09 3.52
N PRO A 445 2.09 9.81 4.25
CA PRO A 445 1.32 10.82 4.97
C PRO A 445 2.09 11.48 6.12
N PHE A 446 3.25 10.94 6.52
CA PHE A 446 4.16 11.55 7.48
C PHE A 446 5.19 12.50 6.83
N LEU A 447 5.26 12.61 5.49
CA LEU A 447 6.15 13.56 4.81
C LEU A 447 5.80 15.01 5.14
N ASP A 448 4.52 15.30 5.37
CA ASP A 448 4.06 16.63 5.78
C ASP A 448 4.53 17.02 7.19
N LEU A 449 4.97 16.05 8.00
CA LEU A 449 5.52 16.27 9.34
C LEU A 449 7.06 16.44 9.33
N LEU A 450 7.70 16.19 8.19
CA LEU A 450 9.14 16.38 8.03
C LEU A 450 9.44 17.85 7.69
N ARG A 451 10.64 18.31 8.06
CA ARG A 451 11.08 19.65 7.67
C ARG A 451 11.05 19.79 6.13
N PRO A 452 10.71 20.97 5.59
CA PRO A 452 10.54 21.18 4.15
C PRO A 452 11.74 20.77 3.29
N ASP A 453 12.96 20.95 3.80
CA ASP A 453 14.22 20.53 3.18
C ASP A 453 14.35 19.00 3.11
N LEU A 454 14.07 18.30 4.21
CA LEU A 454 14.06 16.83 4.26
C LEU A 454 12.90 16.24 3.46
N ARG A 455 11.74 16.89 3.47
CA ARG A 455 10.60 16.56 2.61
C ARG A 455 11.00 16.69 1.14
N LEU A 456 11.62 17.80 0.73
CA LEU A 456 12.13 17.96 -0.63
C LEU A 456 13.13 16.85 -0.95
N ILE A 457 14.05 16.56 -0.03
CA ILE A 457 15.00 15.46 -0.20
C ILE A 457 14.27 14.13 -0.33
N ILE A 458 13.21 13.81 0.42
CA ILE A 458 12.52 12.51 0.37
C ILE A 458 11.50 12.42 -0.78
N GLU A 459 10.89 13.52 -1.18
CA GLU A 459 10.03 13.60 -2.38
C GLU A 459 10.85 13.50 -3.67
N HIS A 460 12.12 13.94 -3.64
CA HIS A 460 13.04 13.90 -4.77
C HIS A 460 14.12 12.82 -4.69
N SER A 461 14.36 12.23 -3.52
CA SER A 461 15.10 10.98 -3.33
C SER A 461 14.12 9.82 -3.38
N ARG A 462 14.59 8.64 -3.76
CA ARG A 462 13.73 7.46 -3.85
C ARG A 462 14.24 6.45 -2.85
N PRO A 463 13.51 6.16 -1.76
CA PRO A 463 13.88 5.06 -0.89
C PRO A 463 13.93 3.78 -1.72
N LEU A 464 14.96 2.96 -1.50
CA LEU A 464 15.03 1.62 -2.06
C LEU A 464 13.76 0.87 -1.65
N PHE A 465 12.86 0.57 -2.61
CA PHE A 465 11.62 -0.16 -2.39
C PHE A 465 11.81 -1.63 -1.94
N ALA A 466 13.02 -2.01 -1.53
CA ALA A 466 13.34 -3.34 -1.06
C ALA A 466 14.53 -3.31 -0.08
N ARG A 467 14.27 -2.94 1.18
CA ARG A 467 14.94 -3.60 2.32
C ARG A 467 14.13 -3.38 3.59
N LYS A 468 13.79 -4.49 4.24
CA LYS A 468 13.14 -4.61 5.55
C LYS A 468 13.53 -3.50 6.53
N ALA A 469 12.54 -2.97 7.25
CA ALA A 469 12.68 -2.70 8.67
C ALA A 469 12.53 -4.02 9.43
#